data_AF-A0A9P9I0Y1-F1
#
_entry.id   AF-A0A9P9I0Y1-F1
#
_cell.length_a   1.000
_cell.length_b   1.000
_cell.length_c   1.000
_cell.angle_alpha   90.00
_cell.angle_beta   90.00
_cell.angle_gamma   90.00
#
_symmetry.space_group_name_H-M   'P 1'
#
loop_
_entity.id
_entity.type
_entity.pdbx_description
1 polymer ?
#
loop_
_entity_poly.entity_id
_entity_poly.type
_entity_poly.pdbx_seq_one_letter_code
_entity_poly.pdbx_strand_id
1 'polypeptide(L)'
;MAVGNADVTRPVRHPTLDESQGGRTVQRTSTSLVRTLALLCACSLSIGSHFGMHMLGPLKSRLSREIGTSNAQFSLLIAAFSLNSTWTPLVGGLLASHLGTATSSIIATSTILIGQVILILGEYSTNIVAMTLGMFVFGLGIAPLSVVQETIIVRNFGHRLGLSLALGLVAGKAASFAGASTSYPLSQTFGQHAPFVVSAALAGFSFLVNLAYISASKWFAQAGVSMAEGNSGIDYDMPLDNLSHETEAHYAPLLTEDAARRLVAEKRRVHLRDVARFGDEFWLYIALNVACGAIWWPFTHLASNMIQVRYGTAEADAGFMASLLLAGSIFLYPLCGYAVDKYKTALILHYLLIASSVLTLLCYSWLVLPPSLTKTPLPAVLLFAANGFSSLLLVLIVPHLVPLKYISTALGIHKCIEQAGSVVSQTVAGLVLDLITEKSPRLTPHRRDAGRNTVLKTESSALQGVLTAFLVLNLVHLAVTIAFWQLHVRRSIGGASRFNVCPAAQTIATNDAGETEGLLSRTGTKDEGDDNTSHTTVPHNIERFAEKQLLPTNATEAHRGRYFSFSSFTLVACTWILFLAVAALKLRTQDQVHV
;
A
#
# COMPACT_ATOMS: atom_id res chain seq x y z
N MET A 1 67.54 -41.95 -0.90
CA MET A 1 66.90 -43.05 -1.66
C MET A 1 65.51 -43.26 -1.08
N ALA A 2 64.52 -42.69 -1.75
CA ALA A 2 63.10 -42.87 -1.46
C ALA A 2 62.49 -43.51 -2.70
N VAL A 3 61.92 -44.72 -2.57
CA VAL A 3 61.01 -45.34 -3.55
C VAL A 3 60.17 -46.38 -2.81
N GLY A 4 58.85 -46.40 -3.02
CA GLY A 4 58.05 -47.61 -2.77
C GLY A 4 56.60 -47.40 -2.36
N ASN A 5 55.80 -46.74 -3.21
CA ASN A 5 54.33 -46.80 -3.17
C ASN A 5 53.82 -48.24 -3.33
N ALA A 6 52.76 -48.60 -2.61
CA ALA A 6 51.82 -49.63 -3.04
C ALA A 6 50.38 -49.18 -2.74
N ASP A 7 49.66 -49.10 -3.84
CA ASP A 7 48.33 -48.58 -4.11
C ASP A 7 47.23 -49.55 -3.64
N VAL A 8 46.14 -49.02 -3.07
CA VAL A 8 44.84 -49.71 -2.99
C VAL A 8 43.78 -48.72 -3.47
N THR A 9 43.54 -48.75 -4.77
CA THR A 9 42.48 -48.05 -5.48
C THR A 9 41.11 -48.59 -5.07
N ARG A 10 40.31 -47.79 -4.35
CA ARG A 10 38.85 -47.92 -4.37
C ARG A 10 38.30 -47.05 -5.50
N PRO A 11 37.39 -47.54 -6.35
CA PRO A 11 36.80 -46.71 -7.40
C PRO A 11 35.91 -45.64 -6.77
N VAL A 12 36.25 -44.37 -7.03
CA VAL A 12 35.39 -43.22 -6.79
C VAL A 12 34.20 -43.37 -7.75
N ARG A 13 32.99 -43.58 -7.24
CA ARG A 13 31.76 -43.47 -8.05
C ARG A 13 31.64 -42.01 -8.50
N HIS A 14 31.84 -41.76 -9.78
CA HIS A 14 31.36 -40.53 -10.38
C HIS A 14 29.83 -40.56 -10.40
N PRO A 15 29.12 -39.54 -9.90
CA PRO A 15 27.67 -39.46 -10.03
C PRO A 15 27.33 -39.43 -11.52
N THR A 16 26.41 -40.29 -11.94
CA THR A 16 25.95 -40.35 -13.32
C THR A 16 25.22 -39.04 -13.67
N LEU A 17 25.35 -38.58 -14.92
CA LEU A 17 24.77 -37.31 -15.39
C LEU A 17 23.25 -37.19 -15.11
N ASP A 18 22.54 -38.32 -15.01
CA ASP A 18 21.10 -38.40 -14.67
C ASP A 18 20.76 -37.98 -13.23
N GLU A 19 21.61 -38.27 -12.23
CA GLU A 19 21.36 -37.83 -10.84
C GLU A 19 21.51 -36.30 -10.70
N SER A 20 22.43 -35.69 -11.46
CA SER A 20 22.62 -34.23 -11.47
C SER A 20 21.45 -33.51 -12.14
N GLN A 21 20.84 -34.11 -13.16
CA GLN A 21 19.66 -33.57 -13.82
C GLN A 21 18.43 -33.72 -12.91
N GLY A 22 18.20 -34.89 -12.34
CA GLY A 22 17.09 -35.15 -11.41
C GLY A 22 17.11 -34.23 -10.17
N GLY A 23 18.28 -34.01 -9.57
CA GLY A 23 18.45 -33.07 -8.45
C GLY A 23 18.14 -31.62 -8.84
N ARG A 24 18.58 -31.18 -10.04
CA ARG A 24 18.29 -29.84 -10.57
C ARG A 24 16.81 -29.63 -10.91
N THR A 25 16.10 -30.64 -11.44
CA THR A 25 14.65 -30.54 -11.71
C THR A 25 13.83 -30.49 -10.43
N VAL A 26 14.16 -31.32 -9.43
CA VAL A 26 13.47 -31.34 -8.12
C VAL A 26 13.69 -30.04 -7.33
N GLN A 27 14.90 -29.47 -7.39
CA GLN A 27 15.20 -28.19 -6.72
C GLN A 27 14.50 -27.00 -7.42
N ARG A 28 14.37 -27.04 -8.75
CA ARG A 28 13.67 -26.02 -9.54
C ARG A 28 12.14 -26.06 -9.34
N THR A 29 11.53 -27.23 -9.19
CA THR A 29 10.09 -27.37 -8.91
C THR A 29 9.74 -26.95 -7.48
N SER A 30 10.54 -27.32 -6.47
CA SER A 30 10.36 -26.88 -5.08
C SER A 30 10.41 -25.36 -4.94
N THR A 31 11.36 -24.70 -5.61
CA THR A 31 11.50 -23.23 -5.57
C THR A 31 10.31 -22.50 -6.21
N SER A 32 9.76 -23.02 -7.32
CA SER A 32 8.58 -22.45 -7.97
C SER A 32 7.30 -22.62 -7.14
N LEU A 33 7.16 -23.78 -6.50
CA LEU A 33 6.05 -24.07 -5.58
C LEU A 33 6.06 -23.15 -4.36
N VAL A 34 7.21 -22.96 -3.71
CA VAL A 34 7.33 -22.06 -2.54
C VAL A 34 6.98 -20.62 -2.91
N ARG A 35 7.43 -20.13 -4.07
CA ARG A 35 7.08 -18.78 -4.56
C ARG A 35 5.59 -18.62 -4.85
N THR A 36 4.97 -19.64 -5.43
CA THR A 36 3.52 -19.66 -5.70
C THR A 36 2.72 -19.67 -4.39
N LEU A 37 3.11 -20.51 -3.44
CA LEU A 37 2.50 -20.57 -2.11
C LEU A 37 2.65 -19.25 -1.34
N ALA A 38 3.81 -18.60 -1.42
CA ALA A 38 4.05 -17.29 -0.81
C ALA A 38 3.16 -16.20 -1.43
N LEU A 39 2.96 -16.21 -2.74
CA LEU A 39 2.06 -15.28 -3.42
C LEU A 39 0.60 -15.53 -3.04
N LEU A 40 0.15 -16.79 -3.03
CA LEU A 40 -1.20 -17.15 -2.60
C LEU A 40 -1.45 -16.74 -1.14
N CYS A 41 -0.49 -16.97 -0.26
CA CYS A 41 -0.54 -16.49 1.12
C CYS A 41 -0.66 -14.97 1.16
N ALA A 42 0.24 -14.24 0.50
CA ALA A 42 0.22 -12.77 0.46
C ALA A 42 -1.13 -12.21 -0.03
N CYS A 43 -1.72 -12.80 -1.06
CA CYS A 43 -3.06 -12.46 -1.54
C CYS A 43 -4.15 -12.74 -0.50
N SER A 44 -4.08 -13.89 0.19
CA SER A 44 -5.07 -14.29 1.21
C SER A 44 -5.04 -13.43 2.47
N LEU A 45 -3.86 -12.92 2.86
CA LEU A 45 -3.68 -12.03 4.02
C LEU A 45 -4.53 -10.76 3.86
N SER A 46 -4.58 -10.22 2.64
CA SER A 46 -5.35 -9.02 2.32
C SER A 46 -6.87 -9.17 2.48
N ILE A 47 -7.43 -10.36 2.23
CA ILE A 47 -8.88 -10.54 2.01
C ILE A 47 -9.71 -10.06 3.21
N GLY A 48 -9.46 -10.58 4.41
CA GLY A 48 -10.25 -10.24 5.60
C GLY A 48 -10.15 -8.76 5.96
N SER A 49 -8.95 -8.19 5.92
CA SER A 49 -8.74 -6.76 6.22
C SER A 49 -9.46 -5.86 5.22
N HIS A 50 -9.40 -6.16 3.93
CA HIS A 50 -10.01 -5.36 2.88
C HIS A 50 -11.54 -5.44 2.86
N PHE A 51 -12.11 -6.62 3.13
CA PHE A 51 -13.54 -6.76 3.32
C PHE A 51 -14.01 -5.92 4.52
N GLY A 52 -13.32 -6.06 5.66
CA GLY A 52 -13.66 -5.36 6.90
C GLY A 52 -13.62 -3.84 6.81
N MET A 53 -12.66 -3.28 6.06
CA MET A 53 -12.56 -1.84 5.81
C MET A 53 -13.76 -1.27 5.04
N HIS A 54 -14.33 -2.04 4.10
CA HIS A 54 -15.34 -1.54 3.15
C HIS A 54 -16.77 -2.04 3.39
N MET A 55 -16.97 -2.86 4.43
CA MET A 55 -18.28 -3.37 4.83
C MET A 55 -19.21 -2.27 5.38
N LEU A 56 -18.67 -1.31 6.10
CA LEU A 56 -19.47 -0.36 6.91
C LEU A 56 -20.14 0.73 6.06
N GLY A 57 -19.51 1.19 4.97
CA GLY A 57 -20.04 2.26 4.12
C GLY A 57 -21.48 2.02 3.63
N PRO A 58 -21.78 0.88 2.97
CA PRO A 58 -23.13 0.50 2.56
C PRO A 58 -24.12 0.32 3.70
N LEU A 59 -23.65 0.11 4.94
CA LEU A 59 -24.48 -0.11 6.11
C LEU A 59 -24.76 1.17 6.90
N LYS A 60 -24.28 2.34 6.47
CA LYS A 60 -24.45 3.61 7.19
C LYS A 60 -25.91 3.91 7.55
N SER A 61 -26.81 3.89 6.57
CA SER A 61 -28.23 4.19 6.78
C SER A 61 -28.92 3.16 7.69
N ARG A 62 -28.48 1.91 7.62
CA ARG A 62 -28.94 0.81 8.48
C ARG A 62 -28.50 1.02 9.93
N LEU A 63 -27.21 1.26 10.18
CA LEU A 63 -26.68 1.56 11.52
C LEU A 63 -27.33 2.81 12.13
N SER A 64 -27.67 3.80 11.31
CA SER A 64 -28.39 4.98 11.80
C SER A 64 -29.84 4.64 12.20
N ARG A 65 -30.53 3.78 11.44
CA ARG A 65 -31.90 3.34 11.73
C ARG A 65 -32.00 2.38 12.92
N GLU A 66 -31.06 1.45 13.04
CA GLU A 66 -31.14 0.32 13.99
C GLU A 66 -30.46 0.63 15.33
N ILE A 67 -29.29 1.29 15.30
CA ILE A 67 -28.53 1.66 16.51
C ILE A 67 -28.78 3.13 16.90
N GLY A 68 -29.37 3.94 16.02
CA GLY A 68 -29.59 5.37 16.29
C GLY A 68 -28.33 6.23 16.12
N THR A 69 -27.34 5.75 15.36
CA THR A 69 -26.05 6.45 15.20
C THR A 69 -26.18 7.76 14.43
N SER A 70 -25.52 8.80 14.93
CA SER A 70 -25.31 10.08 14.23
C SER A 70 -24.26 9.97 13.12
N ASN A 71 -24.20 10.96 12.21
CA ASN A 71 -23.20 10.95 11.15
C ASN A 71 -21.79 11.08 11.73
N ALA A 72 -21.60 11.86 12.80
CA ALA A 72 -20.31 11.97 13.45
C ALA A 72 -19.88 10.66 14.13
N GLN A 73 -20.79 9.94 14.78
CA GLN A 73 -20.49 8.64 15.39
C GLN A 73 -20.12 7.59 14.32
N PHE A 74 -20.84 7.55 13.19
CA PHE A 74 -20.48 6.67 12.09
C PHE A 74 -19.13 7.05 11.47
N SER A 75 -18.88 8.34 11.23
CA SER A 75 -17.57 8.82 10.76
C SER A 75 -16.45 8.45 11.73
N LEU A 76 -16.69 8.53 13.04
CA LEU A 76 -15.72 8.17 14.06
C LEU A 76 -15.42 6.66 14.07
N LEU A 77 -16.43 5.82 13.87
CA LEU A 77 -16.29 4.37 13.73
C LEU A 77 -15.34 4.01 12.57
N ILE A 78 -15.49 4.66 11.41
CA ILE A 78 -14.58 4.50 10.27
C ILE A 78 -13.21 5.10 10.59
N ALA A 79 -13.16 6.32 11.12
CA ALA A 79 -11.91 7.00 11.41
C ALA A 79 -11.04 6.26 12.43
N ALA A 80 -11.62 5.44 13.31
CA ALA A 80 -10.90 4.71 14.36
C ALA A 80 -9.82 3.76 13.81
N PHE A 81 -10.07 3.04 12.71
CA PHE A 81 -9.05 2.17 12.12
C PHE A 81 -8.02 2.97 11.30
N SER A 82 -8.46 4.02 10.60
CA SER A 82 -7.58 4.92 9.85
C SER A 82 -6.64 5.69 10.78
N LEU A 83 -7.07 6.02 11.99
CA LEU A 83 -6.25 6.70 13.00
C LEU A 83 -5.01 5.90 13.35
N ASN A 84 -5.14 4.59 13.57
CA ASN A 84 -3.98 3.75 13.86
C ASN A 84 -3.02 3.68 12.66
N SER A 85 -3.56 3.72 11.45
CA SER A 85 -2.75 3.76 10.24
C SER A 85 -1.95 5.06 10.05
N THR A 86 -2.10 6.07 10.93
CA THR A 86 -1.27 7.29 10.94
C THR A 86 0.13 7.08 11.53
N TRP A 87 0.40 5.97 12.23
CA TRP A 87 1.70 5.69 12.84
C TRP A 87 2.13 4.21 12.72
N THR A 88 1.17 3.28 12.67
CA THR A 88 1.49 1.85 12.59
C THR A 88 2.22 1.40 11.32
N PRO A 89 2.15 2.06 10.13
CA PRO A 89 3.00 1.67 8.99
C PRO A 89 4.50 1.74 9.32
N LEU A 90 4.92 2.80 10.04
CA LEU A 90 6.32 2.98 10.45
C LEU A 90 6.75 1.88 11.42
N VAL A 91 5.88 1.54 12.36
CA VAL A 91 6.12 0.45 13.31
C VAL A 91 6.08 -0.90 12.62
N GLY A 92 5.20 -1.10 11.63
CA GLY A 92 5.14 -2.30 10.81
C GLY A 92 6.45 -2.58 10.07
N GLY A 93 7.09 -1.55 9.53
CA GLY A 93 8.44 -1.66 8.94
C GLY A 93 9.51 -2.06 9.95
N LEU A 94 9.44 -1.54 11.17
CA LEU A 94 10.34 -1.93 12.27
C LEU A 94 10.07 -3.37 12.74
N LEU A 95 8.81 -3.76 12.91
CA LEU A 95 8.42 -5.12 13.28
C LEU A 95 8.93 -6.13 12.24
N ALA A 96 8.71 -5.87 10.96
CA ALA A 96 9.13 -6.76 9.87
C ALA A 96 10.67 -6.90 9.80
N SER A 97 11.42 -5.86 10.16
CA SER A 97 12.89 -5.90 10.17
C SER A 97 13.48 -6.53 11.43
N HIS A 98 12.85 -6.38 12.60
CA HIS A 98 13.36 -6.93 13.86
C HIS A 98 12.86 -8.35 14.17
N LEU A 99 11.57 -8.64 13.94
CA LEU A 99 10.94 -9.91 14.30
C LEU A 99 10.81 -10.87 13.11
N GLY A 100 11.19 -10.41 11.91
CA GLY A 100 10.97 -11.11 10.65
C GLY A 100 9.52 -11.01 10.16
N THR A 101 9.30 -11.41 8.91
CA THR A 101 7.99 -11.33 8.23
C THR A 101 6.97 -12.32 8.80
N ALA A 102 7.41 -13.50 9.24
CA ALA A 102 6.53 -14.55 9.78
C ALA A 102 5.89 -14.14 11.13
N THR A 103 6.71 -13.68 12.09
CA THR A 103 6.18 -13.23 13.40
C THR A 103 5.33 -11.98 13.25
N SER A 104 5.76 -11.05 12.40
CA SER A 104 5.03 -9.81 12.13
C SER A 104 3.66 -10.07 11.48
N SER A 105 3.56 -11.03 10.55
CA SER A 105 2.28 -11.39 9.94
C SER A 105 1.33 -12.02 10.97
N ILE A 106 1.82 -12.89 11.86
CA ILE A 106 1.01 -13.51 12.93
C ILE A 106 0.44 -12.43 13.86
N ILE A 107 1.28 -11.51 14.34
CA ILE A 107 0.84 -10.43 15.23
C ILE A 107 -0.22 -9.56 14.54
N ALA A 108 0.02 -9.16 13.29
CA ALA A 108 -0.89 -8.32 12.54
C ALA A 108 -2.24 -9.01 12.27
N THR A 109 -2.23 -10.25 11.78
CA THR A 109 -3.46 -11.03 11.51
C THR A 109 -4.24 -11.37 12.78
N SER A 110 -3.56 -11.68 13.89
CA SER A 110 -4.21 -11.91 15.20
C SER A 110 -4.90 -10.65 15.69
N THR A 111 -4.22 -9.49 15.59
CA THR A 111 -4.77 -8.19 16.00
C THR A 111 -6.01 -7.82 15.18
N ILE A 112 -5.98 -8.08 13.87
CA ILE A 112 -7.14 -7.91 12.98
C ILE A 112 -8.31 -8.80 13.40
N LEU A 113 -8.06 -10.08 13.66
CA LEU A 113 -9.10 -11.02 14.09
C LEU A 113 -9.73 -10.59 15.42
N ILE A 114 -8.91 -10.21 16.41
CA ILE A 114 -9.39 -9.71 17.70
C ILE A 114 -10.26 -8.46 17.50
N GLY A 115 -9.83 -7.52 16.66
CA GLY A 115 -10.60 -6.31 16.35
C GLY A 115 -11.96 -6.62 15.71
N GLN A 116 -12.01 -7.56 14.77
CA GLN A 116 -13.27 -8.00 14.14
C GLN A 116 -14.19 -8.74 15.13
N VAL A 117 -13.64 -9.53 16.06
CA VAL A 117 -14.40 -10.17 17.15
C VAL A 117 -14.99 -9.11 18.10
N ILE A 118 -14.23 -8.08 18.47
CA ILE A 118 -14.76 -6.99 19.30
C ILE A 118 -15.84 -6.20 18.54
N LEU A 119 -15.64 -5.96 17.25
CA LEU A 119 -16.62 -5.26 16.41
C LEU A 119 -17.97 -5.98 16.37
N ILE A 120 -17.97 -7.30 16.11
CA ILE A 120 -19.20 -8.10 16.08
C ILE A 120 -19.86 -8.17 17.47
N LEU A 121 -19.09 -8.31 18.55
CA LEU A 121 -19.63 -8.26 19.92
C LEU A 121 -20.26 -6.90 20.25
N GLY A 122 -19.64 -5.81 19.79
CA GLY A 122 -20.17 -4.46 19.95
C GLY A 122 -21.47 -4.24 19.18
N GLU A 123 -21.57 -4.81 17.97
CA GLU A 123 -22.79 -4.76 17.17
C GLU A 123 -23.92 -5.60 17.80
N TYR A 124 -23.64 -6.81 18.28
CA TYR A 124 -24.61 -7.61 19.05
C TYR A 124 -25.11 -6.90 20.31
N SER A 125 -24.24 -6.13 20.96
CA SER A 125 -24.58 -5.35 22.15
C SER A 125 -25.24 -4.00 21.81
N THR A 126 -25.44 -3.68 20.52
CA THR A 126 -25.91 -2.38 20.03
C THR A 126 -25.12 -1.18 20.57
N ASN A 127 -23.83 -1.40 20.87
CA ASN A 127 -22.96 -0.43 21.53
C ASN A 127 -21.91 0.10 20.55
N ILE A 128 -22.10 1.35 20.10
CA ILE A 128 -21.20 2.00 19.14
C ILE A 128 -19.79 2.21 19.71
N VAL A 129 -19.63 2.36 21.03
CA VAL A 129 -18.32 2.50 21.68
C VAL A 129 -17.54 1.21 21.55
N ALA A 130 -18.18 0.07 21.82
CA ALA A 130 -17.58 -1.24 21.62
C ALA A 130 -17.24 -1.50 20.13
N MET A 131 -18.12 -1.11 19.21
CA MET A 131 -17.82 -1.19 17.76
C MET A 131 -16.62 -0.31 17.38
N THR A 132 -16.55 0.91 17.91
CA THR A 132 -15.43 1.84 17.66
C THR A 132 -14.13 1.31 18.22
N LEU A 133 -14.15 0.70 19.41
CA LEU A 133 -13.00 -0.01 19.99
C LEU A 133 -12.56 -1.18 19.11
N GLY A 134 -13.51 -1.95 18.57
CA GLY A 134 -13.23 -3.04 17.64
C GLY A 134 -12.54 -2.55 16.37
N MET A 135 -13.04 -1.47 15.75
CA MET A 135 -12.39 -0.84 14.59
C MET A 135 -11.02 -0.25 14.92
N PHE A 136 -10.86 0.33 16.12
CA PHE A 136 -9.56 0.80 16.59
C PHE A 136 -8.55 -0.36 16.66
N VAL A 137 -8.87 -1.45 17.38
CA VAL A 137 -7.99 -2.63 17.48
C VAL A 137 -7.72 -3.24 16.11
N PHE A 138 -8.75 -3.37 15.27
CA PHE A 138 -8.61 -3.84 13.89
C PHE A 138 -7.57 -3.02 13.11
N GLY A 139 -7.63 -1.68 13.20
CA GLY A 139 -6.69 -0.76 12.54
C GLY A 139 -5.23 -0.90 12.97
N LEU A 140 -4.95 -1.41 14.18
CA LEU A 140 -3.57 -1.64 14.63
C LEU A 140 -2.84 -2.68 13.77
N GLY A 141 -3.58 -3.68 13.25
CA GLY A 141 -3.01 -4.74 12.43
C GLY A 141 -3.00 -4.46 10.93
N ILE A 142 -3.88 -3.58 10.41
CA ILE A 142 -4.02 -3.35 8.96
C ILE A 142 -2.73 -2.87 8.31
N ALA A 143 -2.16 -1.77 8.81
CA ALA A 143 -0.99 -1.20 8.15
C ALA A 143 0.26 -2.08 8.26
N PRO A 144 0.59 -2.68 9.44
CA PRO A 144 1.66 -3.66 9.52
C PRO A 144 1.44 -4.85 8.58
N LEU A 145 0.21 -5.34 8.42
CA LEU A 145 -0.09 -6.42 7.49
C LEU A 145 0.19 -6.04 6.04
N SER A 146 -0.21 -4.82 5.62
CA SER A 146 0.09 -4.30 4.28
C SER A 146 1.60 -4.25 4.01
N VAL A 147 2.38 -3.75 4.97
CA VAL A 147 3.85 -3.69 4.85
C VAL A 147 4.46 -5.09 4.71
N VAL A 148 3.98 -6.07 5.50
CA VAL A 148 4.44 -7.46 5.40
C VAL A 148 4.07 -8.08 4.06
N GLN A 149 2.85 -7.87 3.58
CA GLN A 149 2.39 -8.36 2.28
C GLN A 149 3.22 -7.80 1.13
N GLU A 150 3.41 -6.48 1.08
CA GLU A 150 4.24 -5.82 0.08
C GLU A 150 5.67 -6.37 0.13
N THR A 151 6.25 -6.53 1.32
CA THR A 151 7.58 -7.10 1.50
C THR A 151 7.70 -8.52 0.95
N ILE A 152 6.68 -9.37 1.16
CA ILE A 152 6.65 -10.75 0.61
C ILE A 152 6.61 -10.74 -0.92
N ILE A 153 5.84 -9.84 -1.53
CA ILE A 153 5.70 -9.74 -2.99
C ILE A 153 7.01 -9.25 -3.61
N VAL A 154 7.60 -8.17 -3.06
CA VAL A 154 8.84 -7.58 -3.56
C VAL A 154 10.00 -8.58 -3.51
N ARG A 155 10.12 -9.35 -2.42
CA ARG A 155 11.18 -10.37 -2.25
C ARG A 155 11.11 -11.49 -3.27
N ASN A 156 9.90 -11.92 -3.65
CA ASN A 156 9.73 -13.07 -4.54
C ASN A 156 9.77 -12.72 -6.04
N PHE A 157 9.59 -11.44 -6.42
CA PHE A 157 9.37 -11.03 -7.81
C PHE A 157 10.14 -9.77 -8.28
N GLY A 158 11.42 -9.63 -7.93
CA GLY A 158 12.24 -8.43 -8.19
C GLY A 158 12.41 -7.97 -9.66
N HIS A 159 12.16 -8.83 -10.67
CA HIS A 159 12.37 -8.48 -12.09
C HIS A 159 11.21 -7.69 -12.75
N ARG A 160 10.02 -7.66 -12.13
CA ARG A 160 8.82 -6.91 -12.59
C ARG A 160 8.04 -6.34 -11.41
N LEU A 161 8.69 -5.43 -10.68
CA LEU A 161 8.20 -4.90 -9.42
C LEU A 161 6.78 -4.32 -9.53
N GLY A 162 6.50 -3.53 -10.58
CA GLY A 162 5.22 -2.86 -10.76
C GLY A 162 4.08 -3.85 -11.01
N LEU A 163 4.24 -4.77 -11.95
CA LEU A 163 3.24 -5.80 -12.27
C LEU A 163 3.02 -6.78 -11.10
N SER A 164 4.08 -7.19 -10.40
CA SER A 164 3.95 -8.13 -9.28
C SER A 164 3.27 -7.51 -8.07
N LEU A 165 3.58 -6.25 -7.74
CA LEU A 165 2.88 -5.49 -6.73
C LEU A 165 1.39 -5.32 -7.11
N ALA A 166 1.13 -4.97 -8.38
CA ALA A 166 -0.24 -4.83 -8.89
C ALA A 166 -1.04 -6.12 -8.71
N LEU A 167 -0.52 -7.26 -9.19
CA LEU A 167 -1.19 -8.56 -9.10
C LEU A 167 -1.42 -8.99 -7.64
N GLY A 168 -0.45 -8.75 -6.75
CA GLY A 168 -0.57 -9.09 -5.34
C GLY A 168 -1.60 -8.23 -4.57
N LEU A 169 -1.93 -7.03 -5.07
CA LEU A 169 -2.93 -6.14 -4.46
C LEU A 169 -4.35 -6.33 -5.03
N VAL A 170 -4.49 -6.95 -6.21
CA VAL A 170 -5.80 -7.20 -6.85
C VAL A 170 -6.73 -8.01 -5.95
N ALA A 171 -6.21 -9.02 -5.23
CA ALA A 171 -7.02 -9.83 -4.32
C ALA A 171 -7.65 -8.98 -3.19
N GLY A 172 -6.87 -8.06 -2.60
CA GLY A 172 -7.38 -7.11 -1.61
C GLY A 172 -8.42 -6.15 -2.19
N LYS A 173 -8.22 -5.66 -3.42
CA LYS A 173 -9.20 -4.79 -4.09
C LYS A 173 -10.49 -5.52 -4.46
N ALA A 174 -10.39 -6.79 -4.88
CA ALA A 174 -11.55 -7.64 -5.10
C ALA A 174 -12.32 -7.89 -3.79
N ALA A 175 -11.62 -8.14 -2.68
CA ALA A 175 -12.24 -8.27 -1.36
C ALA A 175 -12.89 -6.95 -0.89
N SER A 176 -12.29 -5.80 -1.22
CA SER A 176 -12.87 -4.47 -0.95
C SER A 176 -14.19 -4.28 -1.69
N PHE A 177 -14.22 -4.62 -3.00
CA PHE A 177 -15.42 -4.60 -3.82
C PHE A 177 -16.49 -5.58 -3.30
N ALA A 178 -16.09 -6.81 -2.94
CA ALA A 178 -16.98 -7.79 -2.36
C ALA A 178 -17.59 -7.29 -1.04
N GLY A 179 -16.79 -6.70 -0.15
CA GLY A 179 -17.26 -6.06 1.07
C GLY A 179 -18.32 -5.01 0.80
N ALA A 180 -18.03 -4.05 -0.09
CA ALA A 180 -18.97 -2.99 -0.40
C ALA A 180 -20.24 -3.47 -1.13
N SER A 181 -20.14 -4.46 -2.03
CA SER A 181 -21.27 -4.94 -2.83
C SER A 181 -22.19 -5.90 -2.07
N THR A 182 -21.61 -6.75 -1.21
CA THR A 182 -22.35 -7.84 -0.56
C THR A 182 -22.84 -7.48 0.84
N SER A 183 -22.26 -6.51 1.54
CA SER A 183 -22.60 -6.22 2.94
C SER A 183 -24.07 -5.89 3.15
N TYR A 184 -24.65 -5.03 2.31
CA TYR A 184 -26.06 -4.68 2.42
C TYR A 184 -26.99 -5.86 2.05
N PRO A 185 -26.85 -6.53 0.88
CA PRO A 185 -27.63 -7.72 0.55
C PRO A 185 -27.57 -8.80 1.62
N LEU A 186 -26.38 -9.07 2.17
CA LEU A 186 -26.17 -10.08 3.19
C LEU A 186 -26.94 -9.74 4.49
N SER A 187 -26.97 -8.45 4.85
CA SER A 187 -27.77 -7.98 6.00
C SER A 187 -29.28 -8.18 5.83
N GLN A 188 -29.76 -8.22 4.58
CA GLN A 188 -31.18 -8.39 4.26
C GLN A 188 -31.58 -9.86 4.19
N THR A 189 -30.71 -10.72 3.66
CA THR A 189 -31.01 -12.15 3.46
C THR A 189 -30.73 -13.01 4.68
N PHE A 190 -29.62 -12.76 5.39
CA PHE A 190 -29.16 -13.59 6.52
C PHE A 190 -29.27 -12.88 7.88
N GLY A 191 -29.82 -11.67 7.90
CA GLY A 191 -30.00 -10.86 9.10
C GLY A 191 -28.89 -9.84 9.33
N GLN A 192 -29.16 -8.87 10.22
CA GLN A 192 -28.33 -7.67 10.43
C GLN A 192 -26.87 -7.96 10.79
N HIS A 193 -26.63 -9.06 11.52
CA HIS A 193 -25.30 -9.47 12.01
C HIS A 193 -24.43 -10.12 10.92
N ALA A 194 -25.04 -10.61 9.83
CA ALA A 194 -24.37 -11.42 8.82
C ALA A 194 -23.12 -10.77 8.19
N PRO A 195 -23.11 -9.48 7.77
CA PRO A 195 -21.89 -8.83 7.25
C PRO A 195 -20.73 -8.84 8.25
N PHE A 196 -21.02 -8.63 9.54
CA PHE A 196 -20.00 -8.65 10.59
C PHE A 196 -19.46 -10.06 10.84
N VAL A 197 -20.33 -11.08 10.81
CA VAL A 197 -19.94 -12.50 10.88
C VAL A 197 -19.03 -12.86 9.72
N VAL A 198 -19.40 -12.49 8.50
CA VAL A 198 -18.59 -12.77 7.30
C VAL A 198 -17.25 -12.06 7.36
N SER A 199 -17.21 -10.80 7.81
CA SER A 199 -15.95 -10.07 8.00
C SER A 199 -15.03 -10.78 9.01
N ALA A 200 -15.56 -11.19 10.17
CA ALA A 200 -14.82 -11.94 11.17
C ALA A 200 -14.36 -13.31 10.66
N ALA A 201 -15.20 -14.02 9.92
CA ALA A 201 -14.86 -15.31 9.31
C ALA A 201 -13.75 -15.18 8.26
N LEU A 202 -13.79 -14.15 7.41
CA LEU A 202 -12.73 -13.87 6.43
C LEU A 202 -11.42 -13.47 7.11
N ALA A 203 -11.47 -12.71 8.21
CA ALA A 203 -10.29 -12.44 9.03
C ALA A 203 -9.71 -13.72 9.65
N GLY A 204 -10.57 -14.61 10.15
CA GLY A 204 -10.18 -15.92 10.66
C GLY A 204 -9.55 -16.80 9.58
N PHE A 205 -10.11 -16.80 8.37
CA PHE A 205 -9.54 -17.47 7.20
C PHE A 205 -8.14 -16.93 6.88
N SER A 206 -7.96 -15.62 6.79
CA SER A 206 -6.64 -15.01 6.55
C SER A 206 -5.61 -15.40 7.64
N PHE A 207 -6.03 -15.48 8.90
CA PHE A 207 -5.17 -15.92 10.01
C PHE A 207 -4.78 -17.40 9.87
N LEU A 208 -5.73 -18.28 9.56
CA LEU A 208 -5.47 -19.71 9.39
C LEU A 208 -4.55 -19.99 8.20
N VAL A 209 -4.76 -19.31 7.06
CA VAL A 209 -3.89 -19.45 5.89
C VAL A 209 -2.47 -18.96 6.21
N ASN A 210 -2.33 -17.86 6.95
CA ASN A 210 -1.02 -17.38 7.40
C ASN A 210 -0.29 -18.45 8.24
N LEU A 211 -0.99 -19.07 9.20
CA LEU A 211 -0.41 -20.11 10.05
C LEU A 211 -0.04 -21.37 9.25
N ALA A 212 -0.88 -21.76 8.29
CA ALA A 212 -0.61 -22.87 7.38
C ALA A 212 0.62 -22.60 6.51
N TYR A 213 0.75 -21.39 5.96
CA TYR A 213 1.92 -20.98 5.17
C TYR A 213 3.21 -21.00 6.00
N ILE A 214 3.18 -20.49 7.23
CA ILE A 214 4.35 -20.50 8.12
C ILE A 214 4.74 -21.94 8.49
N SER A 215 3.76 -22.80 8.76
CA SER A 215 4.00 -24.23 9.03
C SER A 215 4.58 -24.94 7.81
N ALA A 216 4.01 -24.72 6.63
CA ALA A 216 4.49 -25.30 5.38
C ALA A 216 5.90 -24.82 5.03
N SER A 217 6.18 -23.52 5.16
CA SER A 217 7.52 -22.96 4.88
C SER A 217 8.59 -23.51 5.83
N LYS A 218 8.29 -23.67 7.12
CA LYS A 218 9.18 -24.36 8.08
C LYS A 218 9.39 -25.82 7.71
N TRP A 219 8.32 -26.52 7.31
CA TRP A 219 8.41 -27.92 6.88
C TRP A 219 9.25 -28.08 5.63
N PHE A 220 9.08 -27.24 4.61
CA PHE A 220 9.92 -27.26 3.40
C PHE A 220 11.38 -26.92 3.70
N ALA A 221 11.64 -25.99 4.64
CA ALA A 221 13.01 -25.71 5.09
C ALA A 221 13.64 -26.94 5.77
N GLN A 222 12.90 -27.61 6.66
CA GLN A 222 13.37 -28.82 7.34
C GLN A 222 13.54 -30.01 6.38
N ALA A 223 12.58 -30.23 5.47
CA ALA A 223 12.67 -31.29 4.47
C ALA A 223 13.79 -31.03 3.46
N GLY A 224 14.07 -29.77 3.12
CA GLY A 224 15.22 -29.37 2.31
C GLY A 224 16.55 -29.62 3.03
N VAL A 225 16.61 -29.39 4.34
CA VAL A 225 17.78 -29.71 5.19
C VAL A 225 17.97 -31.23 5.32
N SER A 226 16.92 -32.01 5.53
CA SER A 226 17.01 -33.49 5.58
C SER A 226 17.39 -34.12 4.23
N MET A 227 17.12 -33.45 3.11
CA MET A 227 17.60 -33.85 1.78
C MET A 227 19.04 -33.38 1.51
N ALA A 228 19.48 -32.28 2.13
CA ALA A 228 20.85 -31.75 2.04
C ALA A 228 21.84 -32.45 2.99
N GLU A 229 21.38 -33.08 4.07
CA GLU A 229 22.19 -33.96 4.92
C GLU A 229 22.67 -35.23 4.20
N GLY A 230 22.12 -35.53 3.02
CA GLY A 230 22.66 -36.55 2.10
C GLY A 230 23.78 -36.06 1.17
N ASN A 231 24.02 -34.76 1.05
CA ASN A 231 25.14 -34.21 0.29
C ASN A 231 25.43 -32.75 0.73
N SER A 232 26.30 -32.61 1.74
CA SER A 232 27.02 -31.39 2.15
C SER A 232 26.32 -30.03 1.95
N GLY A 233 25.69 -29.57 3.04
CA GLY A 233 25.75 -28.18 3.53
C GLY A 233 25.29 -27.07 2.59
N ILE A 234 23.99 -26.78 2.59
CA ILE A 234 23.47 -25.48 2.13
C ILE A 234 22.45 -24.98 3.14
N ASP A 235 22.82 -23.90 3.81
CA ASP A 235 22.02 -23.15 4.76
C ASP A 235 20.85 -22.46 4.04
N TYR A 236 19.62 -22.64 4.52
CA TYR A 236 18.43 -21.96 3.99
C TYR A 236 18.14 -20.69 4.79
N ASP A 237 19.16 -19.86 5.00
CA ASP A 237 18.96 -18.41 5.09
C ASP A 237 18.89 -17.90 3.64
N MET A 238 17.66 -17.68 3.17
CA MET A 238 17.39 -17.14 1.83
C MET A 238 18.22 -15.85 1.57
N PRO A 239 19.12 -15.83 0.57
CA PRO A 239 19.92 -14.65 0.27
C PRO A 239 19.03 -13.54 -0.25
N LEU A 240 19.18 -12.37 0.36
CA LEU A 240 18.59 -11.12 -0.09
C LEU A 240 19.65 -10.41 -0.94
N ASP A 241 20.13 -11.06 -2.00
CA ASP A 241 21.27 -10.58 -2.78
C ASP A 241 21.07 -10.62 -4.28
N ASN A 242 21.00 -9.42 -4.84
CA ASN A 242 21.60 -9.06 -6.13
C ASN A 242 22.22 -7.65 -6.08
N LEU A 243 22.45 -7.10 -4.87
CA LEU A 243 23.01 -5.75 -4.69
C LEU A 243 24.21 -5.69 -3.73
N SER A 244 24.69 -6.82 -3.18
CA SER A 244 25.82 -6.80 -2.24
C SER A 244 26.97 -7.77 -2.53
N HIS A 245 26.91 -8.50 -3.66
CA HIS A 245 27.93 -9.49 -4.04
C HIS A 245 29.36 -8.93 -4.16
N GLU A 246 29.55 -7.65 -4.51
CA GLU A 246 30.89 -7.07 -4.59
C GLU A 246 31.54 -6.80 -3.22
N THR A 247 30.74 -6.54 -2.18
CA THR A 247 31.29 -6.24 -0.85
C THR A 247 31.40 -7.49 0.02
N GLU A 248 30.53 -8.48 -0.19
CA GLU A 248 30.53 -9.71 0.60
C GLU A 248 31.66 -10.66 0.17
N ALA A 249 31.92 -10.79 -1.13
CA ALA A 249 33.00 -11.64 -1.65
C ALA A 249 34.40 -11.21 -1.20
N HIS A 250 34.61 -9.93 -0.89
CA HIS A 250 35.91 -9.40 -0.50
C HIS A 250 36.21 -9.54 1.02
N TYR A 251 35.17 -9.66 1.86
CA TYR A 251 35.32 -9.73 3.32
C TYR A 251 34.84 -11.07 3.93
N ALA A 252 34.17 -11.92 3.16
CA ALA A 252 33.67 -13.24 3.57
C ALA A 252 34.70 -14.18 4.22
N PRO A 253 35.99 -14.25 3.80
CA PRO A 253 36.92 -15.18 4.45
C PRO A 253 37.43 -14.75 5.83
N LEU A 254 37.06 -13.56 6.34
CA LEU A 254 37.64 -12.98 7.56
C LEU A 254 36.64 -12.64 8.69
N LEU A 255 35.33 -12.76 8.44
CA LEU A 255 34.29 -12.40 9.42
C LEU A 255 33.55 -13.64 9.92
N THR A 256 33.43 -13.78 11.23
CA THR A 256 32.49 -14.74 11.85
C THR A 256 31.07 -14.46 11.36
N GLU A 257 30.25 -15.49 11.20
CA GLU A 257 28.86 -15.38 10.71
C GLU A 257 28.04 -14.32 11.48
N ASP A 258 28.24 -14.22 12.79
CA ASP A 258 27.65 -13.19 13.65
C ASP A 258 28.14 -11.77 13.33
N ALA A 259 29.42 -11.61 12.97
CA ALA A 259 30.01 -10.32 12.62
C ALA A 259 29.53 -9.86 11.24
N ALA A 260 29.38 -10.78 10.27
CA ALA A 260 28.79 -10.51 8.96
C ALA A 260 27.31 -10.10 9.09
N ARG A 261 26.51 -10.85 9.87
CA ARG A 261 25.11 -10.50 10.18
C ARG A 261 24.98 -9.14 10.86
N ARG A 262 25.88 -8.80 11.78
CA ARG A 262 25.93 -7.46 12.43
C ARG A 262 26.30 -6.34 11.46
N LEU A 263 27.27 -6.55 10.56
CA LEU A 263 27.66 -5.60 9.53
C LEU A 263 26.53 -5.32 8.53
N VAL A 264 25.81 -6.36 8.11
CA VAL A 264 24.62 -6.23 7.26
C VAL A 264 23.50 -5.50 8.00
N ALA A 265 23.26 -5.84 9.27
CA ALA A 265 22.28 -5.16 10.12
C ALA A 265 22.63 -3.67 10.33
N GLU A 266 23.90 -3.35 10.55
CA GLU A 266 24.39 -1.98 10.76
C GLU A 266 24.31 -1.15 9.47
N LYS A 267 24.71 -1.71 8.32
CA LYS A 267 24.52 -1.07 7.01
C LYS A 267 23.04 -0.81 6.70
N ARG A 268 22.13 -1.68 7.16
CA ARG A 268 20.68 -1.55 6.98
C ARG A 268 19.98 -0.65 8.00
N ARG A 269 20.64 -0.15 9.06
CA ARG A 269 20.01 0.77 10.03
C ARG A 269 19.59 2.06 9.35
N VAL A 270 18.30 2.39 9.45
CA VAL A 270 17.70 3.62 8.95
C VAL A 270 17.40 4.52 10.15
N HIS A 271 18.01 5.70 10.21
CA HIS A 271 17.64 6.70 11.21
C HIS A 271 16.51 7.58 10.65
N LEU A 272 15.36 7.62 11.34
CA LEU A 272 14.22 8.46 10.93
C LEU A 272 14.59 9.95 10.82
N ARG A 273 15.62 10.39 11.54
CA ARG A 273 16.14 11.76 11.46
C ARG A 273 16.74 12.10 10.09
N ASP A 274 17.21 11.11 9.35
CA ASP A 274 17.78 11.31 8.01
C ASP A 274 16.71 11.61 6.97
N VAL A 275 15.46 11.20 7.21
CA VAL A 275 14.30 11.50 6.34
C VAL A 275 14.05 13.01 6.26
N ALA A 276 14.27 13.74 7.36
CA ALA A 276 14.16 15.19 7.39
C ALA A 276 15.12 15.90 6.42
N ARG A 277 16.11 15.17 5.89
CA ARG A 277 17.06 15.66 4.90
C ARG A 277 16.62 15.38 3.47
N PHE A 278 15.44 14.81 3.19
CA PHE A 278 15.00 14.61 1.80
C PHE A 278 14.63 15.93 1.10
N GLY A 279 14.74 15.92 -0.23
CA GLY A 279 14.54 17.10 -1.06
C GLY A 279 13.09 17.56 -1.18
N ASP A 280 12.90 18.75 -1.77
CA ASP A 280 11.59 19.41 -1.90
C ASP A 280 10.57 18.56 -2.68
N GLU A 281 11.02 17.75 -3.64
CA GLU A 281 10.18 16.86 -4.44
C GLU A 281 9.51 15.78 -3.57
N PHE A 282 10.25 15.18 -2.64
CA PHE A 282 9.69 14.24 -1.67
C PHE A 282 8.64 14.92 -0.77
N TRP A 283 8.92 16.10 -0.24
CA TRP A 283 7.98 16.80 0.65
C TRP A 283 6.73 17.29 -0.06
N LEU A 284 6.84 17.67 -1.33
CA LEU A 284 5.68 17.99 -2.16
C LEU A 284 4.82 16.74 -2.43
N TYR A 285 5.45 15.58 -2.66
CA TYR A 285 4.75 14.30 -2.72
C TYR A 285 4.05 13.96 -1.39
N ILE A 286 4.69 14.19 -0.24
CA ILE A 286 4.05 14.01 1.07
C ILE A 286 2.85 14.95 1.25
N ALA A 287 2.96 16.21 0.85
CA ALA A 287 1.85 17.17 0.90
C ALA A 287 0.69 16.74 0.00
N LEU A 288 0.98 16.21 -1.20
CA LEU A 288 -0.01 15.67 -2.11
C LEU A 288 -0.82 14.53 -1.47
N ASN A 289 -0.16 13.62 -0.74
CA ASN A 289 -0.82 12.49 -0.08
C ASN A 289 -1.87 12.91 0.95
N VAL A 290 -1.71 14.07 1.61
CA VAL A 290 -2.75 14.64 2.50
C VAL A 290 -4.05 14.84 1.73
N ALA A 291 -3.98 15.44 0.54
CA ALA A 291 -5.13 15.70 -0.31
C ALA A 291 -5.70 14.41 -0.92
N CYS A 292 -4.86 13.46 -1.35
CA CYS A 292 -5.31 12.14 -1.81
C CYS A 292 -6.15 11.43 -0.73
N GLY A 293 -5.63 11.37 0.49
CA GLY A 293 -6.29 10.75 1.62
C GLY A 293 -7.59 11.45 2.01
N ALA A 294 -7.60 12.79 2.02
CA ALA A 294 -8.76 13.59 2.37
C ALA A 294 -9.89 13.56 1.33
N ILE A 295 -9.64 13.11 0.10
CA ILE A 295 -10.65 13.05 -0.96
C ILE A 295 -11.13 11.61 -1.19
N TRP A 296 -10.21 10.66 -1.37
CA TRP A 296 -10.55 9.31 -1.84
C TRP A 296 -11.19 8.44 -0.75
N TRP A 297 -10.63 8.44 0.45
CA TRP A 297 -11.11 7.61 1.55
C TRP A 297 -12.49 8.03 2.05
N PRO A 298 -12.74 9.30 2.43
CA PRO A 298 -14.08 9.70 2.87
C PRO A 298 -15.13 9.42 1.80
N PHE A 299 -14.86 9.76 0.54
CA PHE A 299 -15.82 9.57 -0.54
C PHE A 299 -16.25 8.11 -0.70
N THR A 300 -15.32 7.15 -0.70
CA THR A 300 -15.66 5.72 -0.82
C THR A 300 -16.55 5.21 0.33
N HIS A 301 -16.41 5.74 1.54
CA HIS A 301 -17.22 5.34 2.69
C HIS A 301 -18.58 6.06 2.75
N LEU A 302 -18.64 7.30 2.26
CA LEU A 302 -19.85 8.12 2.26
C LEU A 302 -20.71 7.93 0.99
N ALA A 303 -20.16 7.39 -0.09
CA ALA A 303 -20.79 7.34 -1.41
C ALA A 303 -22.17 6.67 -1.42
N SER A 304 -22.37 5.57 -0.68
CA SER A 304 -23.67 4.89 -0.64
C SER A 304 -24.78 5.80 -0.10
N ASN A 305 -24.54 6.42 1.06
CA ASN A 305 -25.47 7.38 1.64
C ASN A 305 -25.61 8.64 0.77
N MET A 306 -24.51 9.12 0.16
CA MET A 306 -24.57 10.26 -0.76
C MET A 306 -25.49 9.98 -1.95
N ILE A 307 -25.36 8.82 -2.58
CA ILE A 307 -26.18 8.41 -3.72
C ILE A 307 -27.64 8.24 -3.28
N GLN A 308 -27.87 7.55 -2.17
CA GLN A 308 -29.20 7.31 -1.62
C GLN A 308 -29.96 8.62 -1.36
N VAL A 309 -29.38 9.54 -0.59
CA VAL A 309 -30.03 10.80 -0.19
C VAL A 309 -30.19 11.74 -1.37
N ARG A 310 -29.21 11.80 -2.27
CA ARG A 310 -29.20 12.74 -3.39
C ARG A 310 -30.14 12.35 -4.52
N TYR A 311 -30.18 11.06 -4.87
CA TYR A 311 -30.95 10.55 -6.00
C TYR A 311 -32.23 9.82 -5.59
N GLY A 312 -32.48 9.65 -4.28
CA GLY A 312 -33.66 8.94 -3.78
C GLY A 312 -33.68 7.46 -4.14
N THR A 313 -32.51 6.87 -4.39
CA THR A 313 -32.38 5.46 -4.78
C THR A 313 -32.57 4.53 -3.59
N ALA A 314 -32.97 3.28 -3.85
CA ALA A 314 -33.08 2.27 -2.81
C ALA A 314 -31.70 2.00 -2.15
N GLU A 315 -31.70 1.62 -0.86
CA GLU A 315 -30.46 1.32 -0.11
C GLU A 315 -29.61 0.24 -0.82
N ALA A 316 -30.25 -0.78 -1.40
CA ALA A 316 -29.57 -1.84 -2.15
C ALA A 316 -28.85 -1.30 -3.40
N ASP A 317 -29.56 -0.51 -4.21
CA ASP A 317 -29.02 0.06 -5.45
C ASP A 317 -27.91 1.07 -5.16
N ALA A 318 -28.09 1.91 -4.13
CA ALA A 318 -27.08 2.87 -3.70
C ALA A 318 -25.81 2.18 -3.19
N GLY A 319 -25.96 1.11 -2.40
CA GLY A 319 -24.85 0.27 -1.95
C GLY A 319 -24.10 -0.38 -3.12
N PHE A 320 -24.83 -0.97 -4.07
CA PHE A 320 -24.23 -1.56 -5.26
C PHE A 320 -23.51 -0.52 -6.12
N MET A 321 -24.13 0.62 -6.41
CA MET A 321 -23.49 1.71 -7.18
C MET A 321 -22.24 2.24 -6.48
N ALA A 322 -22.26 2.41 -5.16
CA ALA A 322 -21.08 2.82 -4.40
C ALA A 322 -19.96 1.76 -4.43
N SER A 323 -20.31 0.47 -4.47
CA SER A 323 -19.30 -0.60 -4.58
C SER A 323 -18.51 -0.53 -5.89
N LEU A 324 -19.12 -0.07 -6.99
CA LEU A 324 -18.45 0.07 -8.29
C LEU A 324 -17.24 1.01 -8.25
N LEU A 325 -17.19 1.95 -7.29
CA LEU A 325 -16.03 2.80 -7.04
C LEU A 325 -14.76 1.98 -6.78
N LEU A 326 -14.90 0.83 -6.14
CA LEU A 326 -13.79 -0.07 -5.77
C LEU A 326 -13.47 -1.07 -6.89
N ALA A 327 -14.44 -1.36 -7.77
CA ALA A 327 -14.28 -2.34 -8.86
C ALA A 327 -13.19 -1.96 -9.86
N GLY A 328 -13.03 -0.67 -10.15
CA GLY A 328 -12.05 -0.21 -11.13
C GLY A 328 -10.61 -0.59 -10.80
N SER A 329 -10.26 -0.67 -9.51
CA SER A 329 -8.89 -1.04 -9.09
C SER A 329 -8.53 -2.50 -9.47
N ILE A 330 -9.52 -3.39 -9.55
CA ILE A 330 -9.31 -4.82 -9.86
C ILE A 330 -8.67 -4.98 -11.25
N PHE A 331 -9.12 -4.19 -12.22
CA PHE A 331 -8.66 -4.26 -13.60
C PHE A 331 -7.55 -3.26 -13.90
N LEU A 332 -7.61 -2.07 -13.29
CA LEU A 332 -6.68 -0.99 -13.62
C LEU A 332 -5.32 -1.12 -12.93
N TYR A 333 -5.21 -1.89 -11.83
CA TYR A 333 -3.93 -2.16 -11.20
C TYR A 333 -2.96 -2.92 -12.12
N PRO A 334 -3.31 -4.11 -12.68
CA PRO A 334 -2.44 -4.81 -13.60
C PRO A 334 -2.07 -3.98 -14.83
N LEU A 335 -3.02 -3.21 -15.38
CA LEU A 335 -2.79 -2.36 -16.54
C LEU A 335 -1.80 -1.23 -16.22
N CYS A 336 -1.97 -0.56 -15.07
CA CYS A 336 -1.08 0.48 -14.61
C CYS A 336 0.33 -0.07 -14.31
N GLY A 337 0.42 -1.21 -13.60
CA GLY A 337 1.70 -1.89 -13.34
C GLY A 337 2.43 -2.27 -14.62
N TYR A 338 1.70 -2.83 -15.60
CA TYR A 338 2.25 -3.14 -16.91
C TYR A 338 2.73 -1.89 -17.67
N ALA A 339 1.96 -0.80 -17.66
CA ALA A 339 2.36 0.45 -18.30
C ALA A 339 3.65 1.00 -17.69
N VAL A 340 3.73 1.05 -16.35
CA VAL A 340 4.93 1.52 -15.64
C VAL A 340 6.16 0.69 -15.98
N ASP A 341 6.02 -0.64 -15.94
CA ASP A 341 7.12 -1.57 -16.27
C ASP A 341 7.54 -1.49 -17.75
N LYS A 342 6.59 -1.19 -18.66
CA LYS A 342 6.86 -1.06 -20.11
C LYS A 342 7.59 0.23 -20.46
N TYR A 343 7.14 1.37 -19.93
CA TYR A 343 7.68 2.68 -20.32
C TYR A 343 8.94 3.08 -19.55
N LYS A 344 9.21 2.47 -18.38
CA LYS A 344 10.43 2.64 -17.56
C LYS A 344 10.86 4.10 -17.30
N THR A 345 9.92 5.05 -17.40
CA THR A 345 10.19 6.49 -17.29
C THR A 345 9.34 7.07 -16.17
N ALA A 346 9.94 7.77 -15.21
CA ALA A 346 9.22 8.37 -14.08
C ALA A 346 8.12 9.37 -14.50
N LEU A 347 8.19 9.94 -15.72
CA LEU A 347 7.19 10.84 -16.28
C LEU A 347 5.81 10.17 -16.47
N ILE A 348 5.74 8.86 -16.77
CA ILE A 348 4.45 8.18 -16.95
C ILE A 348 3.62 8.20 -15.67
N LEU A 349 4.28 8.09 -14.52
CA LEU A 349 3.64 8.12 -13.20
C LEU A 349 2.98 9.48 -12.95
N HIS A 350 3.65 10.56 -13.34
CA HIS A 350 3.13 11.92 -13.19
C HIS A 350 1.93 12.18 -14.11
N TYR A 351 1.99 11.74 -15.38
CA TYR A 351 0.86 11.87 -16.30
C TYR A 351 -0.36 11.09 -15.83
N LEU A 352 -0.17 9.87 -15.33
CA LEU A 352 -1.25 9.07 -14.75
C LEU A 352 -1.81 9.73 -13.48
N LEU A 353 -0.98 10.36 -12.65
CA LEU A 353 -1.43 11.08 -11.45
C LEU A 353 -2.25 12.33 -11.77
N ILE A 354 -1.86 13.09 -12.81
CA ILE A 354 -2.67 14.21 -13.33
C ILE A 354 -4.01 13.68 -13.86
N ALA A 355 -4.00 12.59 -14.65
CA ALA A 355 -5.21 11.97 -15.17
C ALA A 355 -6.16 11.53 -14.04
N SER A 356 -5.62 10.92 -12.97
CA SER A 356 -6.33 10.58 -11.74
C SER A 356 -7.01 11.80 -11.09
N SER A 357 -6.30 12.91 -10.96
CA SER A 357 -6.88 14.14 -10.41
C SER A 357 -7.98 14.71 -11.31
N VAL A 358 -7.81 14.67 -12.62
CA VAL A 358 -8.85 15.14 -13.57
C VAL A 358 -10.09 14.25 -13.50
N LEU A 359 -9.93 12.93 -13.46
CA LEU A 359 -11.05 11.99 -13.34
C LEU A 359 -11.86 12.21 -12.06
N THR A 360 -11.18 12.41 -10.92
CA THR A 360 -11.85 12.72 -9.66
C THR A 360 -12.48 14.12 -9.66
N LEU A 361 -11.86 15.11 -10.30
CA LEU A 361 -12.45 16.43 -10.49
C LEU A 361 -13.76 16.36 -11.29
N LEU A 362 -13.77 15.61 -12.40
CA LEU A 362 -14.97 15.41 -13.22
C LEU A 362 -16.06 14.66 -12.45
N CYS A 363 -15.69 13.67 -11.64
CA CYS A 363 -16.61 12.96 -10.75
C CYS A 363 -17.31 13.92 -9.78
N TYR A 364 -16.56 14.75 -9.03
CA TYR A 364 -17.15 15.69 -8.09
C TYR A 364 -17.91 16.81 -8.79
N SER A 365 -17.44 17.26 -9.95
CA SER A 365 -18.16 18.26 -10.76
C SER A 365 -19.53 17.73 -11.18
N TRP A 366 -19.62 16.46 -11.60
CA TRP A 366 -20.89 15.81 -11.89
C TRP A 366 -21.78 15.73 -10.65
N LEU A 367 -21.24 15.29 -9.51
CA LEU A 367 -22.05 15.14 -8.29
C LEU A 367 -22.51 16.47 -7.69
N VAL A 368 -21.76 17.55 -7.86
CA VAL A 368 -22.15 18.89 -7.38
C VAL A 368 -23.33 19.45 -8.18
N LEU A 369 -23.47 19.10 -9.46
CA LEU A 369 -24.59 19.57 -10.28
C LEU A 369 -25.95 19.10 -9.73
N PRO A 370 -27.03 19.89 -9.93
CA PRO A 370 -28.36 19.53 -9.47
C PRO A 370 -28.80 18.13 -9.95
N PRO A 371 -29.46 17.32 -9.10
CA PRO A 371 -29.97 16.01 -9.48
C PRO A 371 -30.95 16.04 -10.67
N SER A 372 -31.64 17.18 -10.89
CA SER A 372 -32.53 17.39 -12.04
C SER A 372 -31.80 17.34 -13.38
N LEU A 373 -30.54 17.77 -13.43
CA LEU A 373 -29.70 17.73 -14.62
C LEU A 373 -29.00 16.39 -14.78
N THR A 374 -28.45 15.86 -13.69
CA THR A 374 -27.62 14.65 -13.75
C THR A 374 -28.45 13.37 -13.88
N LYS A 375 -29.65 13.32 -13.29
CA LYS A 375 -30.62 12.20 -13.24
C LYS A 375 -30.11 10.89 -12.62
N THR A 376 -28.82 10.59 -12.78
CA THR A 376 -28.15 9.36 -12.32
C THR A 376 -26.74 9.67 -11.80
N PRO A 377 -26.29 8.94 -10.75
CA PRO A 377 -24.91 9.02 -10.27
C PRO A 377 -23.91 8.29 -11.18
N LEU A 378 -24.36 7.49 -12.15
CA LEU A 378 -23.52 6.53 -12.87
C LEU A 378 -22.28 7.15 -13.54
N PRO A 379 -22.35 8.31 -14.24
CA PRO A 379 -21.16 8.92 -14.82
C PRO A 379 -20.09 9.26 -13.77
N ALA A 380 -20.49 9.81 -12.63
CA ALA A 380 -19.57 10.10 -11.53
C ALA A 380 -18.94 8.83 -10.95
N VAL A 381 -19.74 7.78 -10.77
CA VAL A 381 -19.27 6.49 -10.27
C VAL A 381 -18.25 5.87 -11.23
N LEU A 382 -18.51 5.89 -12.54
CA LEU A 382 -17.59 5.37 -13.55
C LEU A 382 -16.30 6.19 -13.65
N LEU A 383 -16.38 7.51 -13.56
CA LEU A 383 -15.20 8.40 -13.54
C LEU A 383 -14.31 8.11 -12.31
N PHE A 384 -14.92 7.90 -11.14
CA PHE A 384 -14.15 7.54 -9.95
C PHE A 384 -13.63 6.10 -10.00
N ALA A 385 -14.39 5.16 -10.56
CA ALA A 385 -13.90 3.80 -10.79
C ALA A 385 -12.70 3.80 -11.74
N ALA A 386 -12.72 4.63 -12.79
CA ALA A 386 -11.60 4.83 -13.71
C ALA A 386 -10.36 5.41 -13.00
N ASN A 387 -10.52 6.09 -11.87
CA ASN A 387 -9.41 6.53 -11.01
C ASN A 387 -8.79 5.37 -10.18
N GLY A 388 -9.29 4.13 -10.30
CA GLY A 388 -8.88 2.99 -9.47
C GLY A 388 -7.37 2.80 -9.38
N PHE A 389 -6.62 3.01 -10.47
CA PHE A 389 -5.15 2.85 -10.49
C PHE A 389 -4.37 3.84 -9.60
N SER A 390 -4.97 4.95 -9.19
CA SER A 390 -4.28 6.06 -8.50
C SER A 390 -3.60 5.65 -7.19
N SER A 391 -4.25 4.79 -6.40
CA SER A 391 -3.70 4.30 -5.13
C SER A 391 -2.46 3.42 -5.31
N LEU A 392 -2.30 2.75 -6.47
CA LEU A 392 -1.07 2.03 -6.81
C LEU A 392 0.04 3.02 -7.20
N LEU A 393 -0.27 4.10 -7.91
CA LEU A 393 0.72 5.10 -8.33
C LEU A 393 1.49 5.71 -7.16
N LEU A 394 0.79 5.99 -6.05
CA LEU A 394 1.44 6.56 -4.86
C LEU A 394 2.55 5.65 -4.35
N VAL A 395 2.40 4.32 -4.42
CA VAL A 395 3.42 3.35 -4.02
C VAL A 395 4.55 3.29 -5.05
N LEU A 396 4.22 3.32 -6.35
CA LEU A 396 5.21 3.22 -7.45
C LEU A 396 6.09 4.47 -7.62
N ILE A 397 5.63 5.63 -7.16
CA ILE A 397 6.39 6.89 -7.20
C ILE A 397 7.53 6.87 -6.18
N VAL A 398 7.35 6.26 -5.00
CA VAL A 398 8.32 6.33 -3.89
C VAL A 398 9.72 5.85 -4.27
N PRO A 399 9.92 4.70 -4.95
CA PRO A 399 11.24 4.25 -5.39
C PRO A 399 11.99 5.23 -6.31
N HIS A 400 11.29 6.17 -6.94
CA HIS A 400 11.88 7.21 -7.79
C HIS A 400 12.22 8.49 -7.03
N LEU A 401 11.79 8.63 -5.77
CA LEU A 401 11.96 9.83 -4.95
C LEU A 401 13.01 9.67 -3.85
N VAL A 402 13.30 8.44 -3.42
CA VAL A 402 14.20 8.19 -2.29
C VAL A 402 15.22 7.09 -2.62
N PRO A 403 16.41 7.11 -2.00
CA PRO A 403 17.38 6.03 -2.14
C PRO A 403 16.80 4.67 -1.71
N LEU A 404 17.31 3.58 -2.31
CA LEU A 404 16.82 2.21 -2.08
C LEU A 404 16.71 1.85 -0.59
N LYS A 405 17.68 2.30 0.23
CA LYS A 405 17.72 2.06 1.68
C LYS A 405 16.52 2.65 2.43
N TYR A 406 15.89 3.70 1.90
CA TYR A 406 14.79 4.43 2.56
C TYR A 406 13.42 4.16 1.94
N ILE A 407 13.29 3.30 0.92
CA ILE A 407 12.00 3.04 0.24
C ILE A 407 10.92 2.61 1.23
N SER A 408 11.18 1.62 2.08
CA SER A 408 10.20 1.14 3.05
C SER A 408 9.82 2.20 4.09
N THR A 409 10.76 3.05 4.49
CA THR A 409 10.49 4.16 5.42
C THR A 409 9.63 5.23 4.76
N ALA A 410 9.93 5.60 3.52
CA ALA A 410 9.12 6.53 2.74
C ALA A 410 7.70 5.97 2.46
N LEU A 411 7.59 4.67 2.20
CA LEU A 411 6.33 3.91 2.14
C LEU A 411 5.62 3.77 3.51
N GLY A 412 6.31 4.02 4.61
CA GLY A 412 5.65 4.21 5.91
C GLY A 412 5.06 5.61 6.02
N ILE A 413 5.91 6.62 5.77
CA ILE A 413 5.56 8.04 5.96
C ILE A 413 4.42 8.47 5.04
N HIS A 414 4.45 8.09 3.76
CA HIS A 414 3.38 8.44 2.82
C HIS A 414 2.01 7.93 3.30
N LYS A 415 1.99 6.73 3.90
CA LYS A 415 0.77 6.06 4.35
C LYS A 415 0.25 6.70 5.60
N CYS A 416 1.15 7.01 6.54
CA CYS A 416 0.84 7.78 7.74
C CYS A 416 0.14 9.11 7.39
N ILE A 417 0.68 9.84 6.42
CA ILE A 417 0.19 11.16 6.03
C ILE A 417 -1.10 11.08 5.19
N GLU A 418 -1.21 10.11 4.27
CA GLU A 418 -2.46 9.81 3.56
C GLU A 418 -3.59 9.52 4.56
N GLN A 419 -3.33 8.68 5.56
CA GLN A 419 -4.33 8.29 6.56
C GLN A 419 -4.66 9.46 7.50
N ALA A 420 -3.71 10.33 7.81
CA ALA A 420 -3.98 11.55 8.58
C ALA A 420 -4.97 12.47 7.84
N GLY A 421 -4.79 12.67 6.53
CA GLY A 421 -5.72 13.42 5.68
C GLY A 421 -7.11 12.79 5.65
N SER A 422 -7.19 11.45 5.53
CA SER A 422 -8.44 10.69 5.59
C SER A 422 -9.20 10.93 6.90
N VAL A 423 -8.55 10.73 8.06
CA VAL A 423 -9.18 10.86 9.38
C VAL A 423 -9.71 12.28 9.60
N VAL A 424 -8.91 13.30 9.26
CA VAL A 424 -9.33 14.70 9.39
C VAL A 424 -10.57 14.94 8.54
N SER A 425 -10.54 14.56 7.26
CA SER A 425 -11.68 14.81 6.37
C SER A 425 -12.93 14.01 6.74
N GLN A 426 -12.80 12.75 7.15
CA GLN A 426 -13.93 11.92 7.56
C GLN A 426 -14.61 12.48 8.82
N THR A 427 -13.81 12.88 9.81
CA THR A 427 -14.28 13.44 11.08
C THR A 427 -14.99 14.77 10.84
N VAL A 428 -14.36 15.68 10.07
CA VAL A 428 -14.94 16.98 9.73
C VAL A 428 -16.21 16.83 8.91
N ALA A 429 -16.24 15.94 7.90
CA ALA A 429 -17.44 15.69 7.11
C ALA A 429 -18.60 15.19 7.98
N GLY A 430 -18.33 14.27 8.93
CA GLY A 430 -19.33 13.77 9.87
C GLY A 430 -19.90 14.88 10.77
N LEU A 431 -19.05 15.75 11.32
CA LEU A 431 -19.47 16.89 12.13
C LEU A 431 -20.29 17.91 11.35
N VAL A 432 -19.88 18.22 10.11
CA VAL A 432 -20.61 19.15 9.24
C VAL A 432 -22.00 18.62 8.92
N LEU A 433 -22.12 17.32 8.62
CA LEU A 433 -23.41 16.68 8.37
C LEU A 433 -24.33 16.75 9.60
N ASP A 434 -23.80 16.51 10.80
CA ASP A 434 -24.55 16.62 12.05
C ASP A 434 -25.00 18.06 12.36
N LEU A 435 -24.09 19.04 12.27
CA LEU A 435 -24.38 20.46 12.57
C LEU A 435 -25.49 21.05 11.70
N ILE A 436 -25.56 20.62 10.43
CA ILE A 436 -26.59 21.07 9.51
C ILE A 436 -27.91 20.35 9.80
N THR A 437 -27.86 19.06 10.17
CA THR A 437 -29.05 18.27 10.49
C THR A 437 -29.72 18.72 11.79
N GLU A 438 -28.94 18.99 12.86
CA GLU A 438 -29.45 19.42 14.17
C GLU A 438 -30.13 20.79 14.18
N LYS A 439 -29.79 21.70 13.26
CA LYS A 439 -30.44 23.02 13.13
C LYS A 439 -31.89 22.92 12.60
N SER A 440 -32.36 21.73 12.25
CA SER A 440 -33.76 21.49 11.87
C SER A 440 -34.68 21.57 13.09
N PRO A 441 -35.83 22.27 13.03
CA PRO A 441 -36.75 22.35 14.16
C PRO A 441 -37.25 20.95 14.57
N ARG A 442 -37.02 20.55 15.83
CA ARG A 442 -37.55 19.31 16.42
C ARG A 442 -39.08 19.39 16.44
N LEU A 443 -39.76 18.58 15.62
CA LEU A 443 -41.22 18.62 15.50
C LEU A 443 -41.91 17.66 16.49
N THR A 444 -43.02 18.12 17.06
CA THR A 444 -44.00 17.35 17.84
C THR A 444 -44.76 16.32 16.96
N PRO A 445 -45.40 15.30 17.56
CA PRO A 445 -45.87 14.09 16.85
C PRO A 445 -46.86 14.32 15.70
N HIS A 446 -47.59 15.45 15.66
CA HIS A 446 -48.68 15.69 14.72
C HIS A 446 -48.29 16.20 13.32
N ARG A 447 -46.99 16.36 13.00
CA ARG A 447 -46.51 16.85 11.67
C ARG A 447 -45.47 15.92 10.99
N ARG A 448 -45.60 14.59 11.14
CA ARG A 448 -44.63 13.60 10.64
C ARG A 448 -44.23 13.76 9.16
N ASP A 449 -45.17 13.97 8.25
CA ASP A 449 -44.87 13.99 6.80
C ASP A 449 -44.24 15.31 6.34
N ALA A 450 -44.68 16.45 6.90
CA ALA A 450 -44.04 17.75 6.68
C ALA A 450 -42.62 17.78 7.28
N GLY A 451 -42.42 17.13 8.43
CA GLY A 451 -41.12 16.97 9.08
C GLY A 451 -40.15 16.11 8.27
N ARG A 452 -40.62 14.97 7.73
CA ARG A 452 -39.79 14.06 6.91
C ARG A 452 -39.23 14.74 5.67
N ASN A 453 -40.06 15.51 4.96
CA ASN A 453 -39.62 16.28 3.79
C ASN A 453 -38.63 17.40 4.14
N THR A 454 -38.75 17.98 5.33
CA THR A 454 -37.83 19.03 5.82
C THR A 454 -36.47 18.45 6.22
N VAL A 455 -36.45 17.30 6.88
CA VAL A 455 -35.21 16.58 7.24
C VAL A 455 -34.46 16.12 6.00
N LEU A 456 -35.15 15.50 5.02
CA LEU A 456 -34.54 15.07 3.76
C LEU A 456 -33.93 16.24 2.97
N LYS A 457 -34.62 17.39 2.92
CA LYS A 457 -34.08 18.62 2.30
C LYS A 457 -32.84 19.14 3.02
N THR A 458 -32.81 19.06 4.34
CA THR A 458 -31.69 19.54 5.15
C THR A 458 -30.47 18.63 5.00
N GLU A 459 -30.66 17.30 5.04
CA GLU A 459 -29.60 16.32 4.81
C GLU A 459 -29.03 16.44 3.39
N SER A 460 -29.89 16.63 2.39
CA SER A 460 -29.48 16.88 1.00
C SER A 460 -28.65 18.17 0.85
N SER A 461 -29.01 19.23 1.58
CA SER A 461 -28.26 20.49 1.60
C SER A 461 -26.90 20.35 2.29
N ALA A 462 -26.84 19.58 3.39
CA ALA A 462 -25.58 19.26 4.07
C ALA A 462 -24.63 18.48 3.15
N LEU A 463 -25.18 17.48 2.45
CA LEU A 463 -24.47 16.66 1.49
C LEU A 463 -23.91 17.49 0.32
N GLN A 464 -24.68 18.46 -0.17
CA GLN A 464 -24.23 19.41 -1.19
C GLN A 464 -23.01 20.21 -0.69
N GLY A 465 -23.00 20.63 0.57
CA GLY A 465 -21.87 21.30 1.21
C GLY A 465 -20.61 20.42 1.22
N VAL A 466 -20.74 19.15 1.63
CA VAL A 466 -19.64 18.18 1.63
C VAL A 466 -19.11 17.92 0.21
N LEU A 467 -20.00 17.76 -0.77
CA LEU A 467 -19.62 17.59 -2.19
C LEU A 467 -18.85 18.80 -2.73
N THR A 468 -19.30 20.00 -2.39
CA THR A 468 -18.63 21.24 -2.79
C THR A 468 -17.24 21.34 -2.14
N ALA A 469 -17.11 20.94 -0.88
CA ALA A 469 -15.81 20.87 -0.21
C ALA A 469 -14.87 19.87 -0.90
N PHE A 470 -15.34 18.68 -1.29
CA PHE A 470 -14.54 17.73 -2.06
C PHE A 470 -14.13 18.27 -3.42
N LEU A 471 -15.01 19.00 -4.12
CA LEU A 471 -14.67 19.65 -5.39
C LEU A 471 -13.55 20.68 -5.21
N VAL A 472 -13.67 21.57 -4.22
CA VAL A 472 -12.65 22.60 -3.91
C VAL A 472 -11.32 21.94 -3.52
N LEU A 473 -11.37 20.92 -2.67
CA LEU A 473 -10.17 20.18 -2.27
C LEU A 473 -9.52 19.47 -3.46
N ASN A 474 -10.31 19.00 -4.43
CA ASN A 474 -9.80 18.37 -5.65
C ASN A 474 -9.12 19.38 -6.59
N LEU A 475 -9.59 20.63 -6.66
CA LEU A 475 -8.89 21.70 -7.39
C LEU A 475 -7.51 21.98 -6.78
N VAL A 476 -7.42 21.98 -5.44
CA VAL A 476 -6.14 22.09 -4.73
C VAL A 476 -5.26 20.87 -5.03
N HIS A 477 -5.81 19.66 -4.98
CA HIS A 477 -5.10 18.43 -5.34
C HIS A 477 -4.54 18.47 -6.77
N LEU A 478 -5.32 18.95 -7.74
CA LEU A 478 -4.87 19.10 -9.13
C LEU A 478 -3.73 20.12 -9.25
N ALA A 479 -3.86 21.28 -8.58
CA ALA A 479 -2.81 22.30 -8.58
C ALA A 479 -1.50 21.77 -7.97
N VAL A 480 -1.58 21.05 -6.85
CA VAL A 480 -0.41 20.42 -6.21
C VAL A 480 0.19 19.33 -7.11
N THR A 481 -0.63 18.54 -7.79
CA THR A 481 -0.18 17.49 -8.72
C THR A 481 0.56 18.10 -9.92
N ILE A 482 0.05 19.20 -10.49
CA ILE A 482 0.72 19.93 -11.58
C ILE A 482 2.03 20.52 -11.09
N ALA A 483 2.06 21.12 -9.89
CA ALA A 483 3.29 21.64 -9.30
C ALA A 483 4.34 20.54 -9.09
N PHE A 484 3.90 19.34 -8.67
CA PHE A 484 4.76 18.17 -8.51
C PHE A 484 5.39 17.72 -9.84
N TRP A 485 4.57 17.61 -10.89
CA TRP A 485 5.08 17.32 -12.25
C TRP A 485 6.06 18.39 -12.75
N GLN A 486 5.75 19.68 -12.60
CA GLN A 486 6.64 20.77 -13.01
C GLN A 486 7.99 20.72 -12.28
N LEU A 487 7.98 20.43 -10.97
CA LEU A 487 9.20 20.30 -10.18
C LEU A 487 10.05 19.12 -10.66
N HIS A 488 9.43 17.97 -10.90
CA HIS A 488 10.10 16.78 -11.42
C HIS A 488 10.77 17.04 -12.78
N VAL A 489 10.05 17.65 -13.72
CA VAL A 489 10.59 18.01 -15.05
C VAL A 489 11.76 18.98 -14.94
N ARG A 490 11.64 20.03 -14.10
CA ARG A 490 12.73 21.00 -13.88
C ARG A 490 14.00 20.34 -13.34
N ARG A 491 13.86 19.38 -12.42
CA ARG A 491 14.99 18.64 -11.84
C ARG A 491 15.62 17.68 -12.85
N SER A 492 14.80 16.96 -13.61
CA SER A 492 15.25 16.04 -14.65
C SER A 492 16.09 16.76 -15.72
N ILE A 493 15.61 17.92 -16.20
CA ILE A 493 16.34 18.75 -17.18
C ILE A 493 17.62 19.35 -16.57
N GLY A 494 17.53 19.91 -15.36
CA GLY A 494 18.70 20.50 -14.68
C GLY A 494 19.80 19.47 -14.37
N GLY A 495 19.42 18.22 -14.12
CA GLY A 495 20.34 17.09 -13.97
C GLY A 495 21.05 16.72 -15.27
N ALA A 496 20.31 16.66 -16.39
CA ALA A 496 20.86 16.38 -17.72
C ALA A 496 21.85 17.47 -18.18
N SER A 497 21.56 18.75 -17.91
CA SER A 497 22.48 19.84 -18.22
C SER A 497 23.79 19.79 -17.42
N ARG A 498 23.77 19.31 -16.17
CA ARG A 498 25.00 19.08 -15.38
C ARG A 498 25.84 17.91 -15.91
N PHE A 499 25.19 16.90 -16.48
CA PHE A 499 25.86 15.76 -17.11
C PHE A 499 26.62 16.18 -18.38
N ASN A 500 26.05 17.08 -19.18
CA ASN A 500 26.70 17.63 -20.39
C ASN A 500 27.88 18.59 -20.11
N VAL A 501 28.06 19.07 -18.88
CA VAL A 501 29.13 20.02 -18.51
C VAL A 501 30.36 19.31 -17.90
N CYS A 502 30.31 18.00 -17.67
CA CYS A 502 31.41 17.24 -17.07
C CYS A 502 32.18 16.45 -18.16
N PRO A 503 33.24 17.03 -18.78
CA PRO A 503 33.93 16.40 -19.92
C PRO A 503 34.56 15.04 -19.60
N ALA A 504 34.90 14.76 -18.34
CA ALA A 504 35.45 13.48 -17.91
C ALA A 504 34.47 12.29 -18.04
N ALA A 505 33.15 12.53 -18.07
CA ALA A 505 32.14 11.48 -18.28
C ALA A 505 31.89 11.21 -19.76
N GLN A 506 32.11 12.19 -20.64
CA GLN A 506 31.98 12.02 -22.09
C GLN A 506 33.14 11.20 -22.68
N THR A 507 34.36 11.35 -22.15
CA THR A 507 35.54 10.61 -22.65
C THR A 507 35.41 9.08 -22.47
N ILE A 508 34.65 8.62 -21.46
CA ILE A 508 34.42 7.19 -21.23
C ILE A 508 33.36 6.64 -22.20
N ALA A 509 32.33 7.43 -22.53
CA ALA A 509 31.27 7.02 -23.45
C ALA A 509 31.70 7.06 -24.94
N THR A 510 32.65 7.91 -25.30
CA THR A 510 33.16 7.98 -26.68
C THR A 510 34.21 6.92 -27.01
N ASN A 511 34.92 6.39 -26.01
CA ASN A 511 35.93 5.35 -26.25
C ASN A 511 35.32 3.97 -26.54
N ASP A 512 34.12 3.68 -26.05
CA ASP A 512 33.39 2.43 -26.35
C ASP A 512 32.63 2.45 -27.69
N ALA A 513 32.47 3.62 -28.32
CA ALA A 513 31.78 3.76 -29.60
C ALA A 513 32.74 3.80 -30.81
N GLY A 514 34.06 3.77 -30.59
CA GLY A 514 35.09 3.97 -31.61
C GLY A 514 35.74 2.71 -32.20
N GLU A 515 35.49 1.51 -31.66
CA GLU A 515 36.19 0.28 -32.09
C GLU A 515 35.36 -0.63 -33.03
N THR A 516 34.36 -0.10 -33.74
CA THR A 516 33.51 -0.89 -34.66
C THR A 516 33.58 -0.51 -36.14
N GLU A 517 34.66 0.13 -36.60
CA GLU A 517 34.91 0.26 -38.06
C GLU A 517 36.38 0.02 -38.41
N GLY A 518 36.69 -1.21 -38.80
CA GLY A 518 37.89 -1.52 -39.58
C GLY A 518 38.62 -2.78 -39.14
N LEU A 519 38.19 -3.96 -39.63
CA LEU A 519 39.07 -5.11 -39.92
C LEU A 519 38.28 -6.26 -40.57
N LEU A 520 37.79 -6.02 -41.80
CA LEU A 520 37.54 -7.09 -42.77
C LEU A 520 38.78 -7.22 -43.66
N SER A 521 39.73 -8.08 -43.28
CA SER A 521 40.60 -8.86 -44.18
C SER A 521 41.83 -9.40 -43.44
N ARG A 522 41.84 -10.71 -43.16
CA ARG A 522 42.95 -11.65 -43.40
C ARG A 522 42.80 -12.93 -42.57
N THR A 523 42.41 -13.98 -43.27
CA THR A 523 42.97 -15.34 -43.25
C THR A 523 44.01 -15.70 -42.17
N GLY A 524 43.76 -16.81 -41.46
CA GLY A 524 44.81 -17.76 -41.10
C GLY A 524 44.85 -18.26 -39.66
N THR A 525 44.29 -19.46 -39.47
CA THR A 525 44.75 -20.54 -38.56
C THR A 525 44.71 -20.40 -37.02
N LYS A 526 43.86 -21.27 -36.46
CA LYS A 526 44.07 -22.20 -35.32
C LYS A 526 43.91 -21.72 -33.85
N ASP A 527 43.01 -22.49 -33.23
CA ASP A 527 42.98 -23.06 -31.88
C ASP A 527 42.48 -22.23 -30.67
N GLU A 528 41.27 -22.63 -30.26
CA GLU A 528 40.81 -22.96 -28.88
C GLU A 528 40.76 -21.87 -27.80
N GLY A 529 39.53 -21.38 -27.55
CA GLY A 529 38.81 -21.64 -26.30
C GLY A 529 39.04 -20.68 -25.12
N ASP A 530 38.30 -19.58 -25.09
CA ASP A 530 38.00 -18.87 -23.84
C ASP A 530 36.57 -18.29 -23.89
N ASP A 531 35.67 -18.87 -23.08
CA ASP A 531 34.29 -18.44 -22.89
C ASP A 531 34.27 -17.22 -21.95
N ASN A 532 34.28 -16.01 -22.51
CA ASN A 532 34.07 -14.78 -21.76
C ASN A 532 32.63 -14.28 -21.97
N THR A 533 31.73 -14.66 -21.04
CA THR A 533 30.37 -14.12 -20.99
C THR A 533 30.42 -12.70 -20.42
N SER A 534 30.15 -11.72 -21.27
CA SER A 534 30.09 -10.31 -20.94
C SER A 534 28.90 -10.00 -20.01
N HIS A 535 29.16 -9.99 -18.71
CA HIS A 535 28.29 -9.33 -17.75
C HIS A 535 28.41 -7.81 -17.95
N THR A 536 27.34 -7.17 -18.44
CA THR A 536 27.18 -5.70 -18.39
C THR A 536 27.08 -5.25 -16.93
N THR A 537 28.21 -5.04 -16.27
CA THR A 537 28.33 -4.30 -15.01
C THR A 537 28.05 -2.83 -15.30
N VAL A 538 26.91 -2.32 -14.80
CA VAL A 538 26.70 -0.87 -14.71
C VAL A 538 27.76 -0.33 -13.76
N PRO A 539 28.64 0.60 -14.18
CA PRO A 539 29.74 1.03 -13.33
C PRO A 539 29.21 1.73 -12.07
N HIS A 540 29.71 1.32 -10.91
CA HIS A 540 29.36 1.78 -9.55
C HIS A 540 29.32 3.32 -9.37
N ASN A 541 29.97 4.07 -10.27
CA ASN A 541 29.92 5.53 -10.34
C ASN A 541 28.56 6.10 -10.79
N ILE A 542 27.76 5.36 -11.58
CA ILE A 542 26.44 5.79 -12.06
C ILE A 542 25.39 5.71 -10.94
N GLU A 543 25.43 4.67 -10.11
CA GLU A 543 24.53 4.53 -8.94
C GLU A 543 24.75 5.64 -7.91
N ARG A 544 26.01 5.94 -7.57
CA ARG A 544 26.34 7.09 -6.68
C ARG A 544 25.90 8.43 -7.25
N PHE A 545 25.86 8.58 -8.57
CA PHE A 545 25.42 9.81 -9.24
C PHE A 545 23.89 9.93 -9.23
N ALA A 546 23.17 8.82 -9.44
CA ALA A 546 21.71 8.76 -9.33
C ALA A 546 21.25 8.98 -7.87
N GLU A 547 21.95 8.41 -6.89
CA GLU A 547 21.67 8.61 -5.46
C GLU A 547 21.91 10.07 -5.01
N LYS A 548 22.90 10.74 -5.59
CA LYS A 548 23.15 12.19 -5.39
C LYS A 548 22.05 13.10 -5.93
N GLN A 549 21.26 12.66 -6.91
CA GLN A 549 20.13 13.45 -7.44
C GLN A 549 18.88 13.40 -6.55
N LEU A 550 18.75 12.37 -5.70
CA LEU A 550 17.60 12.17 -4.79
C LEU A 550 17.79 12.86 -3.43
N LEU A 551 19.00 13.34 -3.15
CA LEU A 551 19.36 14.09 -1.95
C LEU A 551 19.24 15.61 -2.19
N PRO A 552 19.04 16.40 -1.13
CA PRO A 552 18.81 17.85 -1.24
C PRO A 552 20.00 18.49 -1.92
N THR A 553 19.71 19.32 -2.90
CA THR A 553 20.72 19.97 -3.73
C THR A 553 21.46 21.07 -2.99
N ASN A 554 20.79 21.72 -2.03
CA ASN A 554 21.28 22.88 -1.28
C ASN A 554 20.97 22.80 0.23
N ALA A 555 21.76 23.49 1.06
CA ALA A 555 21.55 23.55 2.52
C ALA A 555 20.19 24.18 2.92
N THR A 556 19.68 25.10 2.09
CA THR A 556 18.35 25.70 2.24
C THR A 556 17.23 24.69 2.04
N GLU A 557 17.39 23.79 1.07
CA GLU A 557 16.46 22.68 0.80
C GLU A 557 16.43 21.71 1.97
N ALA A 558 17.60 21.34 2.51
CA ALA A 558 17.69 20.51 3.72
C ALA A 558 17.10 21.19 4.98
N HIS A 559 17.13 22.53 5.04
CA HIS A 559 16.47 23.28 6.11
C HIS A 559 14.95 23.22 5.97
N ARG A 560 14.41 23.44 4.75
CA ARG A 560 12.97 23.32 4.46
C ARG A 560 12.44 21.92 4.77
N GLY A 561 13.20 20.87 4.45
CA GLY A 561 12.83 19.49 4.78
C GLY A 561 12.60 19.25 6.27
N ARG A 562 13.37 19.92 7.15
CA ARG A 562 13.12 19.88 8.61
C ARG A 562 11.80 20.52 9.01
N TYR A 563 11.44 21.66 8.40
CA TYR A 563 10.13 22.30 8.64
C TYR A 563 9.00 21.41 8.16
N PHE A 564 9.09 20.85 6.94
CA PHE A 564 8.06 19.97 6.42
C PHE A 564 7.90 18.71 7.27
N SER A 565 9.01 18.11 7.72
CA SER A 565 8.97 16.98 8.66
C SER A 565 8.28 17.33 9.97
N PHE A 566 8.57 18.49 10.55
CA PHE A 566 7.91 18.98 11.77
C PHE A 566 6.41 19.25 11.54
N SER A 567 6.05 19.85 10.41
CA SER A 567 4.65 20.07 10.02
C SER A 567 3.89 18.76 9.83
N SER A 568 4.51 17.74 9.24
CA SER A 568 3.94 16.40 9.10
C SER A 568 3.69 15.73 10.45
N PHE A 569 4.64 15.84 11.40
CA PHE A 569 4.44 15.33 12.76
C PHE A 569 3.31 16.07 13.49
N THR A 570 3.29 17.40 13.35
CA THR A 570 2.25 18.25 13.94
C THR A 570 0.87 17.90 13.37
N LEU A 571 0.77 17.67 12.06
CA LEU A 571 -0.47 17.22 11.42
C LEU A 571 -0.98 15.91 12.04
N VAL A 572 -0.12 14.90 12.20
CA VAL A 572 -0.51 13.62 12.83
C VAL A 572 -0.96 13.84 14.28
N ALA A 573 -0.24 14.64 15.06
CA ALA A 573 -0.63 14.95 16.44
C ALA A 573 -1.99 15.68 16.50
N CYS A 574 -2.21 16.67 15.64
CA CYS A 574 -3.49 17.37 15.53
C CYS A 574 -4.63 16.42 15.13
N THR A 575 -4.38 15.46 14.24
CA THR A 575 -5.35 14.42 13.86
C THR A 575 -5.78 13.59 15.06
N TRP A 576 -4.83 13.17 15.91
CA TRP A 576 -5.13 12.44 17.14
C TRP A 576 -5.95 13.28 18.12
N ILE A 577 -5.56 14.53 18.33
CA ILE A 577 -6.29 15.45 19.22
C ILE A 577 -7.73 15.64 18.71
N LEU A 578 -7.90 15.89 17.41
CA LEU A 578 -9.21 16.05 16.79
C LEU A 578 -10.07 14.80 16.99
N PHE A 579 -9.53 13.62 16.69
CA PHE A 579 -10.26 12.36 16.86
C PHE A 579 -10.67 12.14 18.32
N LEU A 580 -9.74 12.29 19.27
CA LEU A 580 -10.00 12.05 20.69
C LEU A 580 -11.00 13.05 21.26
N ALA A 581 -10.91 14.33 20.87
CA ALA A 581 -11.86 15.35 21.28
C ALA A 581 -13.28 15.04 20.77
N VAL A 582 -13.42 14.67 19.50
CA VAL A 582 -14.72 14.32 18.91
C VAL A 582 -15.26 13.03 19.52
N ALA A 583 -14.42 12.03 19.73
CA ALA A 583 -14.78 10.79 20.39
C ALA A 583 -15.33 11.04 21.79
N ALA A 584 -14.62 11.83 22.60
CA ALA A 584 -15.06 12.18 23.96
C ALA A 584 -16.41 12.91 23.98
N LEU A 585 -16.67 13.77 22.98
CA LEU A 585 -17.93 14.53 22.90
C LEU A 585 -19.11 13.69 22.39
N LYS A 586 -18.89 12.86 21.35
CA LYS A 586 -19.96 12.17 20.60
C LYS A 586 -20.22 10.73 21.05
N LEU A 587 -19.25 10.06 21.67
CA LEU A 587 -19.45 8.71 22.21
C LEU A 587 -20.01 8.75 23.63
N ARG A 588 -19.55 9.68 24.47
CA ARG A 588 -20.00 9.83 25.88
C ARG A 588 -21.48 10.21 26.00
N THR A 589 -22.03 10.87 24.98
CA THR A 589 -23.43 11.30 24.97
C THR A 589 -24.41 10.13 24.87
N GLN A 590 -24.00 8.95 24.37
CA GLN A 590 -24.89 7.79 24.29
C GLN A 590 -25.04 7.07 25.65
N ASP A 591 -24.00 7.04 26.49
CA ASP A 591 -24.06 6.45 27.84
C ASP A 591 -25.07 7.17 28.76
N GLN A 592 -25.42 8.44 28.45
CA GLN A 592 -26.38 9.23 29.22
C GLN A 592 -27.83 9.08 28.74
N VAL A 593 -28.08 8.41 27.61
CA VAL A 593 -29.43 8.21 27.05
C VAL A 593 -30.01 6.84 27.43
N HIS A 594 -29.16 5.92 27.90
CA HIS A 594 -29.56 4.56 28.34
C HIS A 594 -29.52 4.37 29.88
N VAL A 595 -29.33 5.45 30.65
CA VAL A 595 -29.58 5.52 32.11
C VAL A 595 -30.82 6.36 32.33
#